data_AF-H2IWU5-F1
#
_entry.id   AF-H2IWU5-F1
#
_cell.length_a   1.000
_cell.length_b   1.000
_cell.length_c   1.000
_cell.angle_alpha   90.00
_cell.angle_beta   90.00
_cell.angle_gamma   90.00
#
_symmetry.space_group_name_H-M   'P 1'
#
loop_
_entity.id
_entity.type
_entity.pdbx_description
1 polymer ?
#
loop_
_entity_poly.entity_id
_entity_poly.type
_entity_poly.pdbx_seq_one_letter_code
_entity_poly.pdbx_strand_id
1 'polypeptide(L)' 'MFKSLISLLLSDILFPIVIISSWLLCIYIFPSYGVLIGAASVIIWILIFAKLTSKFDKYK' A
#
# COMPACT_ATOMS: atom_id res chain seq x y z
N MET A 1 -3.42 -7.13 23.98
CA MET A 1 -2.78 -7.20 22.65
C MET A 1 -3.78 -7.19 21.50
N PHE A 2 -4.97 -6.61 21.67
CA PHE A 2 -5.87 -6.39 20.54
C PHE A 2 -5.33 -5.20 19.74
N LYS A 3 -4.66 -5.46 18.61
CA LYS A 3 -4.66 -4.46 17.53
C LYS A 3 -6.15 -4.20 17.25
N SER A 4 -6.58 -2.96 17.40
CA SER A 4 -7.97 -2.56 17.12
C SER A 4 -8.41 -3.20 15.80
N LEU A 5 -9.62 -3.79 15.76
CA LEU A 5 -10.19 -4.41 14.54
C LEU A 5 -10.05 -3.49 13.31
N ILE A 6 -10.15 -2.18 13.54
CA ILE A 6 -9.94 -1.13 12.55
C ILE A 6 -8.51 -1.13 12.00
N SER A 7 -7.48 -1.29 12.84
CA SER A 7 -6.08 -1.37 12.41
C SER A 7 -5.80 -2.64 11.61
N LEU A 8 -6.46 -3.76 11.93
CA LEU A 8 -6.33 -5.01 11.21
C LEU A 8 -7.02 -4.92 9.83
N LEU A 9 -8.23 -4.35 9.79
CA LEU A 9 -8.96 -4.09 8.55
C LEU A 9 -8.20 -3.12 7.62
N LEU A 10 -7.64 -2.03 8.18
CA LEU A 10 -6.87 -1.06 7.40
C LEU A 10 -5.57 -1.67 6.84
N SER A 11 -4.89 -2.49 7.63
CA SER A 11 -3.55 -2.97 7.30
C SER A 11 -3.55 -4.24 6.47
N ASP A 12 -4.44 -5.19 6.75
CA ASP A 12 -4.44 -6.50 6.08
C ASP A 12 -5.32 -6.52 4.83
N ILE A 13 -6.38 -5.69 4.80
CA ILE A 13 -7.37 -5.73 3.71
C ILE A 13 -7.29 -4.47 2.85
N LEU A 14 -7.30 -3.30 3.47
CA LEU A 14 -7.35 -2.02 2.75
C LEU A 14 -6.03 -1.73 2.02
N PHE A 15 -4.90 -2.11 2.62
CA PHE A 15 -3.58 -1.92 2.03
C PHE A 15 -3.37 -2.67 0.69
N PRO A 16 -3.59 -4.00 0.58
CA PRO A 16 -3.45 -4.69 -0.69
C PRO A 16 -4.48 -4.22 -1.72
N ILE A 17 -5.70 -3.87 -1.30
CA ILE A 17 -6.73 -3.31 -2.21
C ILE A 17 -6.27 -1.98 -2.80
N VAL A 18 -5.69 -1.08 -2.01
CA VAL A 18 -5.18 0.21 -2.49
C VAL A 18 -4.01 0.01 -3.44
N ILE A 19 -3.10 -0.91 -3.14
CA ILE A 19 -1.96 -1.27 -4.01
C ILE A 19 -2.45 -1.78 -5.36
N ILE A 20 -3.39 -2.74 -5.37
CA ILE A 20 -3.92 -3.34 -6.59
C ILE A 20 -4.71 -2.31 -7.41
N SER A 21 -5.54 -1.51 -6.74
CA SER A 21 -6.32 -0.45 -7.40
C SER A 21 -5.42 0.62 -8.02
N SER A 22 -4.37 1.04 -7.31
CA SER A 22 -3.36 1.99 -7.80
C SER A 22 -2.60 1.43 -9.02
N TRP A 23 -2.24 0.14 -8.99
CA TRP A 23 -1.62 -0.55 -10.12
C TRP A 23 -2.52 -0.55 -11.36
N LEU A 24 -3.78 -0.95 -11.19
CA LEU A 24 -4.78 -0.98 -12.26
C LEU A 24 -5.02 0.42 -12.84
N LEU A 25 -5.10 1.45 -11.99
CA LEU A 25 -5.18 2.85 -12.42
C LEU A 25 -3.98 3.28 -13.26
N CYS A 26 -2.75 2.92 -12.85
CA CYS A 26 -1.54 3.25 -13.61
C CYS A 26 -1.54 2.58 -14.99
N ILE A 27 -1.95 1.31 -15.07
CA ILE A 27 -2.10 0.60 -16.34
C ILE A 27 -3.18 1.24 -17.22
N TYR A 28 -4.32 1.63 -16.62
CA TYR A 28 -5.43 2.22 -17.35
C TYR A 28 -5.08 3.59 -17.95
N ILE A 29 -4.38 4.44 -17.20
CA ILE A 29 -4.03 5.80 -17.64
C ILE A 29 -2.86 5.77 -18.63
N PHE A 30 -1.87 4.89 -18.43
CA PHE A 30 -0.68 4.81 -19.28
C PHE A 30 -0.47 3.37 -19.78
N PRO A 31 -1.16 2.92 -20.85
CA PRO A 31 -1.08 1.53 -21.28
C PRO A 31 0.32 1.07 -21.73
N SER A 32 1.15 1.97 -22.25
CA SER A 32 2.50 1.64 -22.74
C SER A 32 3.57 1.51 -21.65
N TYR A 33 3.44 2.28 -20.56
CA TYR A 33 4.44 2.32 -19.46
C TYR A 33 3.83 1.99 -18.09
N GLY A 34 2.53 1.76 -18.02
CA GLY A 34 1.76 1.62 -16.78
C GLY A 34 2.12 0.38 -15.98
N VAL A 35 2.68 -0.64 -16.62
CA VAL A 35 3.25 -1.80 -15.93
C VAL A 35 4.52 -1.42 -15.17
N LEU A 36 5.45 -0.67 -15.78
CA LEU A 36 6.68 -0.19 -15.13
C LEU A 36 6.38 0.87 -14.06
N ILE A 37 5.48 1.80 -14.36
CA ILE A 37 5.05 2.85 -13.43
C ILE A 37 4.26 2.25 -12.26
N GLY A 38 3.38 1.28 -12.53
CA GLY A 38 2.70 0.49 -11.51
C GLY A 38 3.69 -0.24 -10.60
N ALA A 39 4.71 -0.88 -11.18
CA ALA A 39 5.79 -1.56 -10.45
C ALA A 39 6.48 -0.62 -9.47
N ALA A 40 6.91 0.54 -9.95
CA ALA A 40 7.52 1.56 -9.12
C ALA A 40 6.56 2.07 -8.03
N SER A 41 5.29 2.32 -8.38
CA SER A 41 4.26 2.82 -7.45
C SER A 41 4.02 1.87 -6.28
N VAL A 42 3.98 0.56 -6.54
CA VAL A 42 3.78 -0.46 -5.49
C VAL A 42 4.97 -0.52 -4.53
N ILE A 43 6.19 -0.47 -5.05
CA ILE A 43 7.40 -0.44 -4.21
C ILE A 43 7.39 0.79 -3.30
N ILE A 44 7.01 1.95 -3.83
CA ILE A 44 6.90 3.20 -3.07
C ILE A 44 5.83 3.08 -1.98
N TRP A 45 4.65 2.52 -2.30
CA TRP A 45 3.58 2.30 -1.32
C TRP A 45 4.01 1.35 -0.19
N ILE A 46 4.71 0.26 -0.51
CA ILE A 46 5.27 -0.67 0.48
C ILE A 46 6.26 0.04 1.40
N LEU A 47 7.17 0.87 0.86
CA LEU A 47 8.14 1.62 1.66
C LEU A 47 7.48 2.66 2.56
N ILE A 48 6.50 3.39 2.05
CA ILE A 48 5.72 4.37 2.83
C ILE A 48 5.00 3.67 3.98
N PHE A 49 4.37 2.51 3.70
CA PHE A 49 3.66 1.75 4.71
C PHE A 49 4.60 1.14 5.75
N ALA A 50 5.74 0.59 5.34
CA ALA A 50 6.77 0.11 6.25
C ALA A 50 7.26 1.24 7.18
N LYS A 51 7.44 2.45 6.66
CA LYS A 51 7.86 3.63 7.44
C LYS A 51 6.77 4.13 8.39
N LEU A 52 5.51 4.13 7.96
CA LEU A 52 4.35 4.44 8.80
C LEU A 52 4.21 3.43 9.94
N THR A 53 4.21 2.14 9.62
CA THR A 53 4.09 1.06 10.60
C THR A 53 5.29 0.99 11.55
N SER A 54 6.50 1.27 11.06
CA SER A 54 7.70 1.41 11.91
C SER A 54 7.57 2.56 12.93
N LYS A 55 6.94 3.68 12.55
CA LYS A 55 6.64 4.75 13.51
C LYS A 55 5.61 4.32 14.55
N PHE A 56 4.60 3.53 14.18
CA PHE A 56 3.62 3.01 15.13
C PHE A 56 4.23 2.04 16.15
N ASP A 57 5.27 1.29 15.78
CA ASP A 57 5.99 0.39 16.69
C ASP A 57 6.80 1.15 17.76
N LYS A 58 7.25 2.38 17.44
CA LYS A 58 8.02 3.23 18.36
C LYS A 58 7.21 3.84 19.52
N TYR A 59 5.88 3.67 19.51
CA TYR A 59 4.98 4.11 20.59
C TYR A 59 4.53 2.96 21.51
N LYS A 60 5.20 1.79 21.43
CA LYS A 60 4.90 0.62 22.26
C LYS A 60 5.93 0.42 23.36
#